data_AF-A0A952MCD0-F1
#
_entry.id   AF-A0A952MCD0-F1
#
_cell.length_a   1.000
_cell.length_b   1.000
_cell.length_c   1.000
_cell.angle_alpha   90.00
_cell.angle_beta   90.00
_cell.angle_gamma   90.00
#
_symmetry.space_group_name_H-M   'P 1'
#
loop_
_entity.id
_entity.type
_entity.pdbx_description
1 polymer ?
#
loop_
_entity_poly.entity_id
_entity_poly.type
_entity_poly.pdbx_seq_one_letter_code
_entity_poly.pdbx_strand_id
1 'polypeptide(L)'
;MNELLLQKIKNLSEADWQQLLGKIEQSLLLKKLAQKFREWNSEPLKTKTLVLAVYGKQDMLHYTIAENRFYKLRKKLYEIFLQSSKTQSSHKLAQEEMAKEFCKQLMDKGEIAQAAKALETLEQQCFSNNIFELLPEISDMRIQAAQALNRFSETKKMYSKFEEATELYIALSKQKLLARRIYEVNVQQGIGATQSYFKQMDIIARTHKNYPRFRLIYNFVAAYYKAGSGGKNSQIKSYAIARHFAAATKIMNSNPNIPIISFSADFQQKQQFKIKELEAIFLFKQLRFKEAAAMLNELLKSAVNNTHNNKKMLNEILITNTIHANILAQDSQTAFATVQHYFSFLRDNNYASRIPRAFCELANVASTLHILPKNFDAKSILKNINLFIDQCKKQQLKELETAATFLKAQTLLLVEKKIEARKIFETDDVKAHFKNKEIQLLFYAALYAILNKNYTQKAALIKQFKKAKYSFSSSEDTMVLTWIECAITKYFH
;
A
#
# COMPACT_ATOMS: atom_id res chain seq x y z
N MET A 1 30.68 -9.37 26.14
CA MET A 1 29.22 -9.13 26.13
C MET A 1 28.79 -7.99 27.07
N ASN A 2 29.30 -7.90 28.32
CA ASN A 2 28.97 -6.77 29.22
C ASN A 2 29.41 -5.42 28.64
N GLU A 3 30.64 -5.32 28.13
CA GLU A 3 31.17 -4.08 27.52
C GLU A 3 30.40 -3.68 26.25
N LEU A 4 30.05 -4.66 25.42
CA LEU A 4 29.22 -4.44 24.23
C LEU A 4 27.83 -3.88 24.59
N LEU A 5 27.19 -4.43 25.63
CA LEU A 5 25.90 -3.92 26.12
C LEU A 5 26.03 -2.53 26.74
N LEU A 6 27.10 -2.28 27.49
CA LEU A 6 27.42 -0.99 28.07
C LEU A 6 27.54 0.08 26.97
N GLN A 7 28.37 -0.15 25.95
CA GLN A 7 28.52 0.76 24.82
C GLN A 7 27.18 1.02 24.12
N LYS A 8 26.41 -0.04 23.85
CA LYS A 8 25.11 0.07 23.20
C LYS A 8 24.11 0.91 24.00
N ILE A 9 24.01 0.70 25.31
CA ILE A 9 23.08 1.43 26.19
C ILE A 9 23.51 2.89 26.37
N LYS A 10 24.82 3.17 26.45
CA LYS A 10 25.33 4.54 26.52
C LYS A 10 25.03 5.34 25.25
N ASN A 11 25.10 4.71 24.09
CA ASN A 11 24.88 5.38 22.80
C ASN A 11 23.40 5.56 22.43
N LEU A 12 22.44 5.14 23.28
CA LEU A 12 21.03 5.37 23.04
C LEU A 12 20.67 6.85 23.15
N SER A 13 19.90 7.35 22.17
CA SER A 13 19.18 8.62 22.30
C SER A 13 18.16 8.55 23.44
N GLU A 14 17.67 9.69 23.92
CA GLU A 14 16.66 9.72 24.98
C GLU A 14 15.35 9.04 24.54
N ALA A 15 14.96 9.21 23.28
CA ALA A 15 13.78 8.55 22.72
C ALA A 15 13.92 7.01 22.68
N ASP A 16 15.08 6.51 22.24
CA ASP A 16 15.33 5.06 22.20
C ASP A 16 15.48 4.47 23.60
N TRP A 17 15.99 5.25 24.56
CA TRP A 17 16.06 4.88 25.96
C TRP A 17 14.65 4.67 26.56
N GLN A 18 13.72 5.60 26.34
CA GLN A 18 12.33 5.45 26.79
C GLN A 18 11.64 4.26 26.13
N GLN A 19 11.91 4.00 24.84
CA GLN A 19 11.37 2.84 24.14
C GLN A 19 11.90 1.51 24.72
N LEU A 20 13.19 1.46 25.07
CA LEU A 20 13.77 0.30 25.74
C LEU A 20 13.11 0.07 27.10
N LEU A 21 12.92 1.12 27.90
CA LEU A 21 12.26 1.05 29.20
C LEU A 21 10.83 0.53 29.11
N GLY A 22 10.07 0.94 28.09
CA GLY A 22 8.73 0.41 27.81
C GLY A 22 8.73 -1.08 27.46
N LYS A 23 9.71 -1.55 26.67
CA LYS A 23 9.82 -2.98 26.32
C LYS A 23 10.20 -3.88 27.50
N ILE A 24 10.93 -3.34 28.48
CA ILE A 24 11.32 -4.07 29.71
C ILE A 24 10.43 -3.71 30.90
N GLU A 25 9.29 -3.06 30.67
CA GLU A 25 8.46 -2.46 31.71
C GLU A 25 8.08 -3.47 32.82
N GLN A 26 7.72 -4.67 32.41
CA GLN A 26 7.26 -5.76 33.27
C GLN A 26 8.39 -6.48 34.03
N SER A 27 9.66 -6.14 33.79
CA SER A 27 10.81 -6.79 34.43
C SER A 27 11.68 -5.82 35.21
N LEU A 28 11.45 -5.77 36.52
CA LEU A 28 12.21 -4.93 37.45
C LEU A 28 13.72 -5.19 37.41
N LEU A 29 14.14 -6.45 37.26
CA LEU A 29 15.56 -6.82 37.18
C LEU A 29 16.23 -6.36 35.89
N LEU A 30 15.52 -6.41 34.74
CA LEU A 30 16.03 -5.87 33.48
C LEU A 30 16.17 -4.35 33.54
N LYS A 31 15.21 -3.64 34.17
CA LYS A 31 15.30 -2.19 34.39
C LYS A 31 16.52 -1.81 35.20
N LYS A 32 16.73 -2.48 36.36
CA LYS A 32 17.91 -2.24 37.21
C LYS A 32 19.21 -2.47 36.44
N LEU A 33 19.29 -3.55 35.66
CA LEU A 33 20.47 -3.85 34.85
C LEU A 33 20.71 -2.77 33.78
N ALA A 34 19.68 -2.37 33.05
CA ALA A 34 19.78 -1.36 32.00
C ALA A 34 20.17 0.02 32.57
N GLN A 35 19.54 0.45 33.67
CA GLN A 35 19.89 1.69 34.37
C GLN A 35 21.34 1.66 34.85
N LYS A 36 21.76 0.52 35.44
CA LYS A 36 23.15 0.40 35.91
C LYS A 36 24.17 0.51 34.77
N PHE A 37 23.86 0.01 33.58
CA PHE A 37 24.69 0.24 32.39
C PHE A 37 24.67 1.71 31.93
N ARG A 38 23.50 2.37 31.95
CA ARG A 38 23.35 3.79 31.55
C ARG A 38 24.17 4.74 32.42
N GLU A 39 24.19 4.49 33.73
CA GLU A 39 24.86 5.31 34.74
C GLU A 39 26.35 4.94 34.95
N TRP A 40 26.84 3.90 34.28
CA TRP A 40 28.17 3.35 34.55
C TRP A 40 29.29 4.24 34.02
N ASN A 41 30.04 4.92 34.90
CA ASN A 41 31.09 5.87 34.51
C ASN A 41 32.52 5.50 34.97
N SER A 42 32.72 4.31 35.55
CA SER A 42 34.03 3.86 36.08
C SER A 42 34.70 2.78 35.22
N GLU A 43 36.03 2.78 35.05
CA GLU A 43 36.76 1.64 34.44
C GLU A 43 37.34 0.68 35.50
N PRO A 44 37.53 -0.64 35.21
CA PRO A 44 36.88 -1.50 34.21
C PRO A 44 35.57 -2.13 34.72
N LEU A 45 34.71 -2.54 33.79
CA LEU A 45 33.38 -3.10 34.06
C LEU A 45 33.45 -4.50 34.68
N LYS A 46 33.37 -4.59 36.01
CA LYS A 46 33.40 -5.86 36.75
C LYS A 46 32.02 -6.51 36.82
N THR A 47 31.91 -7.75 36.35
CA THR A 47 30.66 -8.55 36.41
C THR A 47 30.09 -8.62 37.83
N LYS A 48 30.95 -8.79 38.84
CA LYS A 48 30.57 -8.81 40.25
C LYS A 48 29.78 -7.57 40.68
N THR A 49 30.18 -6.39 40.22
CA THR A 49 29.48 -5.15 40.54
C THR A 49 28.10 -5.09 39.90
N LEU A 50 27.94 -5.62 38.69
CA LEU A 50 26.64 -5.68 38.01
C LEU A 50 25.71 -6.71 38.66
N VAL A 51 26.22 -7.87 39.07
CA VAL A 51 25.46 -8.89 39.80
C VAL A 51 24.93 -8.31 41.11
N LEU A 52 25.78 -7.63 41.89
CA LEU A 52 25.39 -7.00 43.15
C LEU A 52 24.39 -5.85 42.95
N ALA A 53 24.51 -5.08 41.86
CA ALA A 53 23.56 -4.00 41.55
C ALA A 53 22.15 -4.52 41.22
N VAL A 54 22.06 -5.72 40.63
CA VAL A 54 20.77 -6.31 40.25
C VAL A 54 20.15 -7.10 41.42
N TYR A 55 20.95 -7.87 42.15
CA TYR A 55 20.48 -8.85 43.14
C TYR A 55 20.81 -8.51 44.61
N GLY A 56 21.53 -7.42 44.89
CA GLY A 56 21.93 -7.02 46.25
C GLY A 56 23.15 -7.77 46.79
N LYS A 57 23.50 -7.54 48.06
CA LYS A 57 24.58 -8.28 48.75
C LYS A 57 24.16 -9.74 48.93
N GLN A 58 25.04 -10.67 48.56
CA GLN A 58 24.83 -12.12 48.64
C GLN A 58 26.07 -12.75 49.28
N ASP A 59 25.89 -13.85 50.02
CA ASP A 59 27.03 -14.69 50.44
C ASP A 59 27.65 -15.43 49.24
N MET A 60 28.77 -16.14 49.44
CA MET A 60 29.51 -16.80 48.36
C MET A 60 28.71 -17.89 47.63
N LEU A 61 27.86 -18.65 48.34
CA LEU A 61 27.07 -19.72 47.74
C LEU A 61 25.94 -19.14 46.88
N HIS A 62 25.27 -18.10 47.39
CA HIS A 62 24.19 -17.40 46.70
C HIS A 62 24.70 -16.52 45.55
N TYR A 63 25.93 -16.00 45.63
CA TYR A 63 26.54 -15.21 44.56
C TYR A 63 26.70 -16.03 43.28
N THR A 64 27.19 -17.27 43.36
CA THR A 64 27.37 -18.15 42.18
C THR A 64 26.04 -18.43 41.47
N ILE A 65 24.95 -18.59 42.23
CA ILE A 65 23.59 -18.76 41.69
C ILE A 65 23.11 -17.45 41.04
N ALA A 66 23.33 -16.31 41.70
CA ALA A 66 22.97 -14.99 41.19
C ALA A 66 23.73 -14.64 39.91
N GLU A 67 25.01 -15.01 39.81
CA GLU A 67 25.86 -14.80 38.63
C GLU A 67 25.37 -15.62 37.42
N ASN A 68 24.98 -16.88 37.63
CA ASN A 68 24.38 -17.70 36.56
C ASN A 68 23.04 -17.13 36.08
N ARG A 69 22.19 -16.64 37.00
CA ARG A 69 20.93 -15.96 36.65
C ARG A 69 21.18 -14.62 35.96
N PHE A 70 22.22 -13.90 36.37
CA PHE A 70 22.68 -12.67 35.73
C PHE A 70 23.05 -12.88 34.27
N TYR A 71 23.80 -13.94 33.93
CA TYR A 71 24.17 -14.21 32.54
C TYR A 71 22.95 -14.44 31.63
N LYS A 72 21.91 -15.12 32.13
CA LYS A 72 20.64 -15.29 31.41
C LYS A 72 19.89 -13.95 31.24
N LEU A 73 19.82 -13.15 32.30
CA LEU A 73 19.21 -11.82 32.29
C LEU A 73 19.91 -10.88 31.29
N ARG A 74 21.24 -10.89 31.27
CA ARG A 74 22.09 -10.17 30.33
C ARG A 74 21.84 -10.59 28.89
N LYS A 75 21.78 -11.90 28.62
CA LYS A 75 21.48 -12.43 27.29
C LYS A 75 20.10 -11.97 26.81
N LYS A 76 19.09 -12.01 27.69
CA LYS A 76 17.74 -11.51 27.40
C LYS A 76 17.72 -10.02 27.07
N LEU A 77 18.45 -9.19 27.83
CA LEU A 77 18.59 -7.75 27.53
C LEU A 77 19.26 -7.53 26.17
N TYR A 78 20.28 -8.30 25.84
CA TYR A 78 20.96 -8.27 24.54
C TYR A 78 20.06 -8.69 23.37
N GLU A 79 19.25 -9.73 23.56
CA GLU A 79 18.28 -10.20 22.56
C GLU A 79 17.17 -9.17 22.29
N ILE A 80 16.66 -8.52 23.34
CA ILE A 80 15.72 -7.41 23.20
C ILE A 80 16.37 -6.29 22.38
N PHE A 81 17.65 -6.00 22.64
CA PHE A 81 18.43 -5.04 21.87
C PHE A 81 18.55 -5.42 20.38
N LEU A 82 18.83 -6.69 20.09
CA LEU A 82 18.91 -7.23 18.73
C LEU A 82 17.56 -7.18 18.00
N GLN A 83 16.46 -7.36 18.72
CA GLN A 83 15.11 -7.23 18.16
C GLN A 83 14.78 -5.76 17.86
N SER A 84 15.22 -4.81 18.70
CA SER A 84 15.16 -3.37 18.38
C SER A 84 16.06 -2.98 17.20
N SER A 85 17.26 -3.55 17.05
CA SER A 85 18.12 -3.27 15.90
C SER A 85 17.65 -3.96 14.61
N LYS A 86 16.81 -5.00 14.70
CA LYS A 86 16.11 -5.58 13.54
C LYS A 86 14.85 -4.79 13.16
N THR A 87 14.31 -3.97 14.07
CA THR A 87 13.18 -3.06 13.80
C THR A 87 13.63 -1.64 13.47
N GLN A 88 14.84 -1.24 13.85
CA GLN A 88 15.61 -0.27 13.09
C GLN A 88 16.05 -0.94 11.80
N SER A 89 15.15 -1.00 10.81
CA SER A 89 15.64 -0.88 9.46
C SER A 89 16.55 0.34 9.48
N SER A 90 17.86 0.16 9.32
CA SER A 90 18.67 1.26 8.83
C SER A 90 17.88 1.77 7.63
N HIS A 91 17.33 2.97 7.73
CA HIS A 91 16.81 3.65 6.57
C HIS A 91 18.04 3.82 5.71
N LYS A 92 18.33 2.82 4.86
CA LYS A 92 19.40 2.90 3.90
C LYS A 92 19.01 4.12 3.09
N LEU A 93 19.78 5.19 3.24
CA LEU A 93 19.60 6.40 2.45
C LEU A 93 19.79 6.01 0.99
N ALA A 94 19.11 6.71 0.10
CA ALA A 94 19.40 6.53 -1.32
C ALA A 94 20.86 6.90 -1.62
N GLN A 95 21.42 6.42 -2.72
CA GLN A 95 22.83 6.66 -3.04
C GLN A 95 23.16 8.16 -3.11
N GLU A 96 22.27 8.95 -3.73
CA GLU A 96 22.40 10.39 -3.83
C GLU A 96 22.22 11.10 -2.48
N GLU A 97 21.37 10.58 -1.58
CA GLU A 97 21.27 11.09 -0.20
C GLU A 97 22.54 10.80 0.60
N MET A 98 23.12 9.60 0.48
CA MET A 98 24.40 9.26 1.11
C MET A 98 25.53 10.15 0.60
N ALA A 99 25.57 10.42 -0.71
CA ALA A 99 26.55 11.31 -1.31
C ALA A 99 26.40 12.75 -0.80
N LYS A 100 25.16 13.23 -0.64
CA LYS A 100 24.88 14.55 -0.06
C LYS A 100 25.40 14.65 1.38
N GLU A 101 25.08 13.67 2.23
CA GLU A 101 25.56 13.64 3.63
C GLU A 101 27.08 13.53 3.71
N PHE A 102 27.71 12.78 2.80
CA PHE A 102 29.17 12.74 2.70
C PHE A 102 29.76 14.11 2.33
N CYS A 103 29.18 14.83 1.38
CA CYS A 103 29.62 16.19 1.04
C CYS A 103 29.50 17.14 2.24
N LYS A 104 28.42 17.02 3.01
CA LYS A 104 28.22 17.81 4.23
C LYS A 104 29.30 17.53 5.27
N GLN A 105 29.63 16.27 5.51
CA GLN A 105 30.72 15.88 6.41
C GLN A 105 32.09 16.42 5.96
N LEU A 106 32.36 16.44 4.66
CA LEU A 106 33.59 17.06 4.13
C LEU A 106 33.61 18.56 4.41
N MET A 107 32.49 19.26 4.22
CA MET A 107 32.38 20.69 4.54
C MET A 107 32.60 20.96 6.03
N ASP A 108 31.98 20.16 6.91
CA ASP A 108 32.12 20.28 8.36
C ASP A 108 33.56 20.05 8.85
N LYS A 109 34.35 19.24 8.11
CA LYS A 109 35.78 19.01 8.37
C LYS A 109 36.71 20.06 7.76
N GLY A 110 36.17 21.03 7.02
CA GLY A 110 36.97 22.03 6.30
C GLY A 110 37.60 21.51 5.00
N GLU A 111 37.24 20.32 4.52
CA GLU A 111 37.70 19.74 3.25
C GLU A 111 36.93 20.32 2.04
N ILE A 112 36.83 21.66 1.97
CA ILE A 112 35.88 22.37 1.10
C ILE A 112 36.12 22.12 -0.40
N ALA A 113 37.38 22.05 -0.83
CA ALA A 113 37.71 21.80 -2.25
C ALA A 113 37.26 20.41 -2.73
N GLN A 114 37.37 19.41 -1.86
CA GLN A 114 36.91 18.05 -2.14
C GLN A 114 35.38 17.99 -2.14
N ALA A 115 34.74 18.66 -1.18
CA ALA A 115 33.29 18.79 -1.13
C ALA A 115 32.74 19.46 -2.40
N ALA A 116 33.34 20.55 -2.86
CA ALA A 116 32.91 21.27 -4.07
C ALA A 116 32.91 20.38 -5.33
N LYS A 117 33.95 19.58 -5.52
CA LYS A 117 34.06 18.64 -6.65
C LYS A 117 33.01 17.52 -6.58
N ALA A 118 32.80 16.98 -5.38
CA ALA A 118 31.78 15.95 -5.14
C ALA A 118 30.36 16.50 -5.35
N LEU A 119 30.07 17.71 -4.86
CA LEU A 119 28.79 18.41 -5.03
C LEU A 119 28.47 18.71 -6.49
N GLU A 120 29.46 19.12 -7.29
CA GLU A 120 29.25 19.34 -8.72
C GLU A 120 28.84 18.05 -9.44
N THR A 121 29.50 16.93 -9.12
CA THR A 121 29.17 15.62 -9.70
C THR A 121 27.77 15.18 -9.28
N LEU A 122 27.44 15.35 -8.00
CA LEU A 122 26.14 14.99 -7.44
C LEU A 122 24.99 15.84 -8.02
N GLU A 123 25.20 17.15 -8.18
CA GLU A 123 24.24 18.06 -8.81
C GLU A 123 23.93 17.62 -10.25
N GLN A 124 24.96 17.34 -11.06
CA GLN A 124 24.80 16.87 -12.44
C GLN A 124 24.02 15.55 -12.51
N GLN A 125 24.33 14.61 -11.60
CA GLN A 125 23.61 13.34 -11.49
C GLN A 125 22.14 13.55 -11.12
N CYS A 126 21.85 14.42 -10.14
CA CYS A 126 20.49 14.70 -9.71
C CYS A 126 19.66 15.39 -10.82
N PHE A 127 20.24 16.32 -11.59
CA PHE A 127 19.57 16.88 -12.76
C PHE A 127 19.29 15.80 -13.81
N SER A 128 20.28 14.98 -14.15
CA SER A 128 20.14 13.92 -15.17
C SER A 128 19.10 12.86 -14.80
N ASN A 129 19.05 12.49 -13.52
CA ASN A 129 18.08 11.53 -12.97
C ASN A 129 16.76 12.18 -12.54
N ASN A 130 16.57 13.49 -12.77
CA ASN A 130 15.42 14.26 -12.33
C ASN A 130 15.09 14.12 -10.83
N ILE A 131 16.11 14.04 -9.96
CA ILE A 131 15.97 13.94 -8.50
C ILE A 131 15.84 15.33 -7.89
N PHE A 132 14.69 15.97 -8.14
CA PHE A 132 14.46 17.36 -7.73
C PHE A 132 14.33 17.53 -6.21
N GLU A 133 14.08 16.46 -5.45
CA GLU A 133 13.98 16.53 -3.98
C GLU A 133 15.27 16.97 -3.29
N LEU A 134 16.44 16.72 -3.90
CA LEU A 134 17.73 17.02 -3.28
C LEU A 134 18.40 18.26 -3.89
N LEU A 135 18.00 18.66 -5.11
CA LEU A 135 18.70 19.69 -5.87
C LEU A 135 18.83 21.04 -5.15
N PRO A 136 17.79 21.60 -4.49
CA PRO A 136 17.93 22.91 -3.84
C PRO A 136 19.04 22.91 -2.79
N GLU A 137 19.08 21.90 -1.92
CA GLU A 137 20.09 21.79 -0.86
C GLU A 137 21.49 21.54 -1.42
N ILE A 138 21.61 20.69 -2.44
CA ILE A 138 22.90 20.43 -3.11
C ILE A 138 23.45 21.71 -3.77
N SER A 139 22.60 22.46 -4.46
CA SER A 139 22.99 23.70 -5.11
C SER A 139 23.36 24.79 -4.11
N ASP A 140 22.66 24.89 -2.97
CA ASP A 140 23.03 25.79 -1.87
C ASP A 140 24.39 25.43 -1.25
N MET A 141 24.62 24.14 -0.91
CA MET A 141 25.92 23.67 -0.43
C MET A 141 27.05 23.97 -1.40
N ARG A 142 26.79 23.89 -2.71
CA ARG A 142 27.78 24.22 -3.75
C ARG A 142 28.13 25.70 -3.76
N ILE A 143 27.14 26.58 -3.58
CA ILE A 143 27.35 28.03 -3.43
C ILE A 143 28.19 28.31 -2.18
N GLN A 144 27.84 27.69 -1.05
CA GLN A 144 28.58 27.84 0.21
C GLN A 144 30.05 27.39 0.05
N ALA A 145 30.30 26.26 -0.62
CA ALA A 145 31.65 25.78 -0.89
C ALA A 145 32.42 26.75 -1.81
N ALA A 146 31.78 27.33 -2.82
CA ALA A 146 32.39 28.32 -3.70
C ALA A 146 32.76 29.61 -2.94
N GLN A 147 31.88 30.08 -2.06
CA GLN A 147 32.13 31.24 -1.19
C GLN A 147 33.29 30.98 -0.23
N ALA A 148 33.34 29.83 0.43
CA ALA A 148 34.43 29.45 1.32
C ALA A 148 35.79 29.31 0.60
N LEU A 149 35.79 29.01 -0.71
CA LEU A 149 36.99 28.96 -1.55
C LEU A 149 37.31 30.29 -2.26
N ASN A 150 36.51 31.35 -2.04
CA ASN A 150 36.59 32.63 -2.76
C ASN A 150 36.53 32.49 -4.30
N ARG A 151 35.77 31.50 -4.82
CA ARG A 151 35.60 31.22 -6.26
C ARG A 151 34.33 31.87 -6.80
N PHE A 152 34.39 33.18 -7.05
CA PHE A 152 33.22 33.96 -7.48
C PHE A 152 32.99 34.00 -8.98
N SER A 153 33.92 33.50 -9.81
CA SER A 153 33.79 33.52 -11.27
C SER A 153 32.61 32.69 -11.78
N GLU A 154 32.15 31.69 -11.02
CA GLU A 154 31.08 30.76 -11.43
C GLU A 154 29.76 30.97 -10.67
N THR A 155 29.71 31.87 -9.68
CA THR A 155 28.55 32.01 -8.77
C THR A 155 27.28 32.42 -9.49
N LYS A 156 27.35 33.27 -10.53
CA LYS A 156 26.18 33.63 -11.34
C LYS A 156 25.49 32.41 -11.96
N LYS A 157 26.27 31.45 -12.46
CA LYS A 157 25.75 30.19 -13.02
C LYS A 157 25.18 29.29 -11.93
N MET A 158 25.81 29.27 -10.75
CA MET A 158 25.31 28.51 -9.60
C MET A 158 23.97 29.08 -9.07
N TYR A 159 23.81 30.40 -9.01
CA TYR A 159 22.54 31.03 -8.62
C TYR A 159 21.41 30.69 -9.57
N SER A 160 21.63 30.79 -10.88
CA SER A 160 20.62 30.41 -11.87
C SER A 160 20.22 28.93 -11.78
N LYS A 161 21.18 28.04 -11.49
CA LYS A 161 20.87 26.62 -11.24
C LYS A 161 20.09 26.39 -9.94
N PHE A 162 20.39 27.15 -8.89
CA PHE A 162 19.65 27.08 -7.63
C PHE A 162 18.20 27.57 -7.79
N GLU A 163 17.98 28.64 -8.56
CA GLU A 163 16.65 29.11 -8.95
C GLU A 163 15.89 28.02 -9.71
N GLU A 164 16.50 27.43 -10.74
CA GLU A 164 15.90 26.33 -11.51
C GLU A 164 15.58 25.11 -10.64
N ALA A 165 16.51 24.70 -9.76
CA ALA A 165 16.29 23.61 -8.81
C ALA A 165 15.08 23.86 -7.91
N THR A 166 14.93 25.10 -7.43
CA THR A 166 13.81 25.51 -6.57
C THR A 166 12.49 25.46 -7.33
N GLU A 167 12.45 26.00 -8.56
CA GLU A 167 11.26 25.94 -9.42
C GLU A 167 10.82 24.50 -9.71
N LEU A 168 11.77 23.62 -10.04
CA LEU A 168 11.50 22.20 -10.32
C LEU A 168 10.98 21.47 -9.08
N TYR A 169 11.53 21.76 -7.89
CA TYR A 169 11.06 21.18 -6.64
C TYR A 169 9.64 21.63 -6.28
N ILE A 170 9.31 22.91 -6.50
CA ILE A 170 7.96 23.46 -6.31
C ILE A 170 6.97 22.78 -7.27
N ALA A 171 7.32 22.66 -8.55
CA ALA A 171 6.50 21.98 -9.55
C ALA A 171 6.25 20.50 -9.20
N LEU A 172 7.29 19.80 -8.72
CA LEU A 172 7.18 18.41 -8.26
C LEU A 172 6.24 18.29 -7.07
N SER A 173 6.39 19.17 -6.08
CA SER A 173 5.55 19.22 -4.89
C SER A 173 4.08 19.47 -5.27
N LYS A 174 3.83 20.34 -6.24
CA LYS A 174 2.49 20.58 -6.79
C LYS A 174 1.91 19.33 -7.47
N GLN A 175 2.68 18.60 -8.27
CA GLN A 175 2.19 17.33 -8.85
C GLN A 175 1.90 16.27 -7.80
N LYS A 176 2.74 16.15 -6.75
CA LYS A 176 2.49 15.25 -5.61
C LYS A 176 1.19 15.60 -4.89
N LEU A 177 0.92 16.88 -4.66
CA LEU A 177 -0.34 17.36 -4.08
C LEU A 177 -1.54 17.03 -4.97
N LEU A 178 -1.44 17.29 -6.28
CA LEU A 178 -2.50 16.99 -7.24
C LEU A 178 -2.83 15.49 -7.26
N ALA A 179 -1.81 14.62 -7.24
CA ALA A 179 -2.02 13.17 -7.17
C ALA A 179 -2.78 12.73 -5.90
N ARG A 180 -2.51 13.35 -4.74
CA ARG A 180 -3.24 13.10 -3.48
C ARG A 180 -4.70 13.60 -3.56
N ARG A 181 -4.93 14.79 -4.12
CA ARG A 181 -6.28 15.32 -4.33
C ARG A 181 -7.10 14.45 -5.30
N ILE A 182 -6.46 13.94 -6.35
CA ILE A 182 -7.11 13.01 -7.29
C ILE A 182 -7.58 11.75 -6.55
N TYR A 183 -6.78 11.18 -5.65
CA TYR A 183 -7.20 10.05 -4.82
C TYR A 183 -8.47 10.39 -4.02
N GLU A 184 -8.42 11.46 -3.24
CA GLU A 184 -9.50 11.85 -2.34
C GLU A 184 -10.80 12.15 -3.10
N VAL A 185 -10.71 12.95 -4.16
CA VAL A 185 -11.87 13.34 -4.97
C VAL A 185 -12.42 12.15 -5.74
N ASN A 186 -11.57 11.25 -6.25
CA ASN A 186 -12.04 10.01 -6.88
C ASN A 186 -12.80 9.12 -5.90
N VAL A 187 -12.32 9.00 -4.65
CA VAL A 187 -13.00 8.19 -3.62
C VAL A 187 -14.36 8.81 -3.23
N GLN A 188 -14.46 10.15 -3.15
CA GLN A 188 -15.66 10.83 -2.69
C GLN A 188 -16.70 11.09 -3.78
N GLN A 189 -16.26 11.46 -4.98
CA GLN A 189 -17.10 12.01 -6.05
C GLN A 189 -16.92 11.26 -7.39
N GLY A 190 -16.01 10.30 -7.45
CA GLY A 190 -15.69 9.54 -8.65
C GLY A 190 -14.72 10.25 -9.60
N ILE A 191 -14.23 9.51 -10.59
CA ILE A 191 -13.13 9.94 -11.45
C ILE A 191 -13.44 11.16 -12.31
N GLY A 192 -14.71 11.37 -12.69
CA GLY A 192 -15.13 12.52 -13.51
C GLY A 192 -14.82 13.87 -12.85
N ALA A 193 -14.99 13.95 -11.52
CA ALA A 193 -14.71 15.15 -10.74
C ALA A 193 -13.21 15.51 -10.67
N THR A 194 -12.31 14.58 -11.06
CA THR A 194 -10.86 14.79 -10.97
C THR A 194 -10.25 15.48 -12.21
N GLN A 195 -11.05 15.75 -13.25
CA GLN A 195 -10.56 16.18 -14.55
C GLN A 195 -9.80 17.51 -14.53
N SER A 196 -10.18 18.45 -13.64
CA SER A 196 -9.48 19.73 -13.47
C SER A 196 -8.06 19.54 -12.93
N TYR A 197 -7.84 18.57 -12.03
CA TYR A 197 -6.52 18.25 -11.49
C TYR A 197 -5.62 17.59 -12.53
N PHE A 198 -6.17 16.69 -13.37
CA PHE A 198 -5.41 16.12 -14.47
C PHE A 198 -4.95 17.19 -15.48
N LYS A 199 -5.81 18.17 -15.78
CA LYS A 199 -5.42 19.32 -16.65
C LYS A 199 -4.26 20.10 -16.03
N GLN A 200 -4.29 20.38 -14.73
CA GLN A 200 -3.19 21.06 -14.05
C GLN A 200 -1.89 20.25 -14.10
N MET A 201 -1.95 18.93 -13.91
CA MET A 201 -0.77 18.07 -14.03
C MET A 201 -0.20 18.06 -15.46
N ASP A 202 -1.05 18.04 -16.48
CA ASP A 202 -0.64 18.10 -17.89
C ASP A 202 0.01 19.45 -18.23
N ILE A 203 -0.50 20.57 -17.70
CA ILE A 203 0.12 21.89 -17.83
C ILE A 203 1.54 21.87 -17.25
N ILE A 204 1.72 21.39 -16.01
CA ILE A 204 3.05 21.28 -15.39
C ILE A 204 3.98 20.42 -16.24
N ALA A 205 3.49 19.29 -16.76
CA ALA A 205 4.28 18.40 -17.61
C ALA A 205 4.70 19.04 -18.94
N ARG A 206 3.91 19.96 -19.50
CA ARG A 206 4.25 20.71 -20.72
C ARG A 206 5.21 21.86 -20.44
N THR A 207 5.01 22.58 -19.33
CA THR A 207 5.91 23.66 -18.89
C THR A 207 7.34 23.15 -18.71
N HIS A 208 7.49 21.98 -18.07
CA HIS A 208 8.79 21.36 -17.82
C HIS A 208 9.10 20.20 -18.79
N LYS A 209 8.85 20.38 -20.10
CA LYS A 209 8.99 19.33 -21.12
C LYS A 209 10.39 18.69 -21.22
N ASN A 210 11.44 19.44 -20.84
CA ASN A 210 12.82 18.97 -20.86
C ASN A 210 13.10 17.94 -19.74
N TYR A 211 12.19 17.85 -18.76
CA TYR A 211 12.29 17.00 -17.59
C TYR A 211 11.25 15.87 -17.67
N PRO A 212 11.59 14.71 -18.25
CA PRO A 212 10.63 13.63 -18.53
C PRO A 212 9.87 13.11 -17.30
N ARG A 213 10.39 13.35 -16.08
CA ARG A 213 9.73 12.99 -14.82
C ARG A 213 8.32 13.57 -14.68
N PHE A 214 8.08 14.82 -15.08
CA PHE A 214 6.75 15.42 -14.95
C PHE A 214 5.72 14.78 -15.88
N ARG A 215 6.15 14.41 -17.09
CA ARG A 215 5.32 13.67 -18.05
C ARG A 215 5.07 12.25 -17.58
N LEU A 216 6.06 11.61 -16.96
CA LEU A 216 5.93 10.30 -16.33
C LEU A 216 4.88 10.33 -15.21
N ILE A 217 5.00 11.24 -14.24
CA ILE A 217 4.05 11.37 -13.13
C ILE A 217 2.62 11.56 -13.64
N TYR A 218 2.41 12.48 -14.58
CA TYR A 218 1.09 12.73 -15.15
C TYR A 218 0.48 11.46 -15.76
N ASN A 219 1.21 10.78 -16.64
CA ASN A 219 0.71 9.59 -17.32
C ASN A 219 0.52 8.41 -16.36
N PHE A 220 1.43 8.23 -15.41
CA PHE A 220 1.33 7.18 -14.40
C PHE A 220 0.10 7.38 -13.51
N VAL A 221 -0.09 8.58 -12.95
CA VAL A 221 -1.25 8.92 -12.10
C VAL A 221 -2.54 8.83 -12.90
N ALA A 222 -2.56 9.34 -14.13
CA ALA A 222 -3.73 9.23 -15.01
C ALA A 222 -4.07 7.78 -15.33
N ALA A 223 -3.09 6.94 -15.69
CA ALA A 223 -3.35 5.53 -15.96
C ALA A 223 -3.90 4.82 -14.70
N TYR A 224 -3.26 5.01 -13.55
CA TYR A 224 -3.61 4.32 -12.31
C TYR A 224 -5.03 4.63 -11.84
N TYR A 225 -5.39 5.91 -11.74
CA TYR A 225 -6.71 6.29 -11.24
C TYR A 225 -7.83 6.07 -12.26
N LYS A 226 -7.56 6.26 -13.55
CA LYS A 226 -8.56 5.99 -14.59
C LYS A 226 -8.81 4.50 -14.80
N ALA A 227 -7.80 3.65 -14.58
CA ALA A 227 -7.96 2.20 -14.61
C ALA A 227 -8.64 1.67 -13.34
N GLY A 228 -8.29 2.24 -12.18
CA GLY A 228 -8.86 1.86 -10.88
C GLY A 228 -10.24 2.45 -10.56
N SER A 229 -10.73 3.40 -11.36
CA SER A 229 -12.05 4.02 -11.12
C SER A 229 -13.21 3.08 -11.50
N GLY A 230 -14.10 2.83 -10.53
CA GLY A 230 -15.45 2.29 -10.72
C GLY A 230 -16.52 3.39 -10.66
N GLY A 231 -17.80 3.03 -10.55
CA GLY A 231 -18.91 3.99 -10.35
C GLY A 231 -19.61 4.51 -11.62
N LYS A 232 -20.75 5.20 -11.47
CA LYS A 232 -21.63 5.59 -12.61
C LYS A 232 -20.98 6.56 -13.61
N ASN A 233 -19.97 7.31 -13.15
CA ASN A 233 -19.21 8.28 -13.96
C ASN A 233 -17.95 7.68 -14.61
N SER A 234 -17.76 6.36 -14.56
CA SER A 234 -16.54 5.67 -14.99
C SER A 234 -16.49 5.33 -16.48
N GLN A 235 -17.22 6.03 -17.36
CA GLN A 235 -17.15 5.83 -18.82
C GLN A 235 -15.82 6.31 -19.42
N ILE A 236 -14.71 6.03 -18.76
CA ILE A 236 -13.39 6.27 -19.30
C ILE A 236 -13.14 5.18 -20.33
N LYS A 237 -13.10 5.61 -21.59
CA LYS A 237 -12.82 4.71 -22.70
C LYS A 237 -11.45 4.04 -22.50
N SER A 238 -11.40 2.72 -22.66
CA SER A 238 -10.22 1.88 -22.44
C SER A 238 -8.97 2.35 -23.19
N TYR A 239 -9.14 2.94 -24.38
CA TYR A 239 -8.04 3.53 -25.15
C TYR A 239 -7.34 4.69 -24.43
N ALA A 240 -8.04 5.45 -23.58
CA ALA A 240 -7.45 6.55 -22.83
C ALA A 240 -6.48 6.01 -21.77
N ILE A 241 -6.84 4.91 -21.11
CA ILE A 241 -5.98 4.20 -20.14
C ILE A 241 -4.76 3.63 -20.86
N ALA A 242 -4.95 2.94 -21.99
CA ALA A 242 -3.87 2.34 -22.77
C ALA A 242 -2.82 3.38 -23.21
N ARG A 243 -3.25 4.55 -23.67
CA ARG A 243 -2.33 5.64 -24.07
C ARG A 243 -1.48 6.15 -22.91
N HIS A 244 -2.09 6.38 -21.75
CA HIS A 244 -1.35 6.84 -20.57
C HIS A 244 -0.39 5.76 -20.05
N PHE A 245 -0.82 4.50 -20.00
CA PHE A 245 0.02 3.38 -19.60
C PHE A 245 1.24 3.24 -20.54
N ALA A 246 1.02 3.19 -21.86
CA ALA A 246 2.08 3.07 -22.85
C ALA A 246 3.09 4.24 -22.77
N ALA A 247 2.61 5.47 -22.56
CA ALA A 247 3.47 6.63 -22.39
C ALA A 247 4.33 6.55 -21.12
N ALA A 248 3.73 6.15 -19.99
CA ALA A 248 4.46 6.00 -18.73
C ALA A 248 5.54 4.90 -18.83
N THR A 249 5.17 3.72 -19.36
CA THR A 249 6.10 2.59 -19.54
C THR A 249 7.24 2.95 -20.49
N LYS A 250 6.96 3.65 -21.60
CA LYS A 250 8.00 4.14 -22.52
C LYS A 250 9.00 5.04 -21.80
N ILE A 251 8.53 6.04 -21.05
CA ILE A 251 9.41 6.97 -20.36
C ILE A 251 10.27 6.24 -19.31
N MET A 252 9.68 5.31 -18.56
CA MET A 252 10.40 4.55 -17.54
C MET A 252 11.46 3.62 -18.12
N ASN A 253 11.14 2.93 -19.22
CA ASN A 253 12.10 2.05 -19.88
C ASN A 253 13.28 2.85 -20.46
N SER A 254 13.02 4.05 -21.01
CA SER A 254 14.07 4.94 -21.50
C SER A 254 14.84 5.65 -20.39
N ASN A 255 14.31 5.73 -19.17
CA ASN A 255 14.90 6.48 -18.06
C ASN A 255 14.73 5.73 -16.71
N PRO A 256 15.40 4.58 -16.51
CA PRO A 256 15.16 3.71 -15.35
C PRO A 256 15.57 4.32 -14.00
N ASN A 257 16.38 5.38 -14.01
CA ASN A 257 16.84 6.06 -12.79
C ASN A 257 15.96 7.24 -12.39
N ILE A 258 14.90 7.55 -13.13
CA ILE A 258 13.97 8.63 -12.79
C ILE A 258 12.92 8.13 -11.78
N PRO A 259 12.76 8.82 -10.63
CA PRO A 259 11.69 8.50 -9.71
C PRO A 259 10.30 8.83 -10.32
N ILE A 260 9.29 7.95 -10.27
CA ILE A 260 7.92 8.34 -10.65
C ILE A 260 7.44 9.42 -9.67
N ILE A 261 6.94 9.05 -8.49
CA ILE A 261 6.35 10.02 -7.55
C ILE A 261 7.39 10.50 -6.54
N SER A 262 7.99 9.58 -5.77
CA SER A 262 8.93 9.92 -4.70
C SER A 262 10.28 9.25 -4.90
N PHE A 263 11.34 9.97 -4.58
CA PHE A 263 12.68 9.43 -4.43
C PHE A 263 12.83 8.74 -3.06
N SER A 264 13.38 7.53 -3.05
CA SER A 264 13.74 6.76 -1.85
C SER A 264 14.71 5.63 -2.23
N ALA A 265 15.47 5.08 -1.29
CA ALA A 265 16.53 4.10 -1.62
C ALA A 265 16.09 2.85 -2.40
N ASP A 266 14.82 2.46 -2.27
CA ASP A 266 14.20 1.32 -2.94
C ASP A 266 13.30 1.73 -4.12
N PHE A 267 13.36 2.97 -4.61
CA PHE A 267 12.38 3.51 -5.56
C PHE A 267 12.23 2.65 -6.82
N GLN A 268 13.32 2.11 -7.37
CA GLN A 268 13.27 1.30 -8.61
C GLN A 268 12.44 0.04 -8.41
N GLN A 269 12.65 -0.68 -7.30
CA GLN A 269 11.86 -1.85 -6.93
C GLN A 269 10.38 -1.47 -6.74
N LYS A 270 10.13 -0.36 -6.03
CA LYS A 270 8.76 0.15 -5.82
C LYS A 270 8.06 0.46 -7.14
N GLN A 271 8.77 1.05 -8.09
CA GLN A 271 8.23 1.40 -9.40
C GLN A 271 7.91 0.18 -10.26
N GLN A 272 8.82 -0.80 -10.30
CA GLN A 272 8.58 -2.05 -11.01
C GLN A 272 7.34 -2.76 -10.45
N PHE A 273 7.19 -2.80 -9.12
CA PHE A 273 5.99 -3.32 -8.47
C PHE A 273 4.73 -2.57 -8.94
N LYS A 274 4.78 -1.23 -8.93
CA LYS A 274 3.64 -0.38 -9.28
C LYS A 274 3.26 -0.40 -10.76
N ILE A 275 4.22 -0.58 -11.67
CA ILE A 275 3.91 -0.85 -13.09
C ILE A 275 3.17 -2.17 -13.21
N LYS A 276 3.69 -3.25 -12.62
CA LYS A 276 3.06 -4.58 -12.72
C LYS A 276 1.66 -4.56 -12.13
N GLU A 277 1.46 -3.86 -11.01
CA GLU A 277 0.12 -3.67 -10.44
C GLU A 277 -0.82 -2.96 -11.43
N LEU A 278 -0.34 -1.90 -12.09
CA LEU A 278 -1.10 -1.17 -13.11
C LEU A 278 -1.40 -2.03 -14.36
N GLU A 279 -0.43 -2.82 -14.81
CA GLU A 279 -0.58 -3.77 -15.92
C GLU A 279 -1.66 -4.80 -15.61
N ALA A 280 -1.67 -5.35 -14.40
CA ALA A 280 -2.70 -6.28 -13.97
C ALA A 280 -4.10 -5.65 -13.94
N ILE A 281 -4.22 -4.41 -13.45
CA ILE A 281 -5.48 -3.65 -13.49
C ILE A 281 -5.92 -3.42 -14.94
N PHE A 282 -4.97 -3.14 -15.85
CA PHE A 282 -5.27 -2.99 -17.28
C PHE A 282 -5.77 -4.29 -17.92
N LEU A 283 -5.11 -5.42 -17.65
CA LEU A 283 -5.57 -6.76 -18.07
C LEU A 283 -6.98 -7.07 -17.54
N PHE A 284 -7.24 -6.71 -16.29
CA PHE A 284 -8.56 -6.86 -15.68
C PHE A 284 -9.63 -6.04 -16.43
N LYS A 285 -9.33 -4.80 -16.81
CA LYS A 285 -10.22 -3.95 -17.63
C LYS A 285 -10.38 -4.44 -19.07
N GLN A 286 -9.42 -5.21 -19.59
CA GLN A 286 -9.54 -5.92 -20.86
C GLN A 286 -10.29 -7.26 -20.75
N LEU A 287 -10.88 -7.56 -19.59
CA LEU A 287 -11.56 -8.83 -19.30
C LEU A 287 -10.65 -10.06 -19.36
N ARG A 288 -9.32 -9.87 -19.30
CA ARG A 288 -8.30 -10.93 -19.27
C ARG A 288 -8.06 -11.37 -17.82
N PHE A 289 -9.11 -11.85 -17.15
CA PHE A 289 -9.12 -12.05 -15.70
C PHE A 289 -8.12 -13.08 -15.20
N LYS A 290 -7.88 -14.18 -15.93
CA LYS A 290 -6.90 -15.20 -15.54
C LYS A 290 -5.47 -14.63 -15.49
N GLU A 291 -5.12 -13.81 -16.48
CA GLU A 291 -3.80 -13.18 -16.58
C GLU A 291 -3.63 -12.10 -15.51
N ALA A 292 -4.67 -11.28 -15.31
CA ALA A 292 -4.72 -10.31 -14.22
C ALA A 292 -4.57 -10.98 -12.84
N ALA A 293 -5.29 -12.07 -12.60
CA ALA A 293 -5.24 -12.83 -11.36
C ALA A 293 -3.84 -13.43 -11.13
N ALA A 294 -3.24 -14.07 -12.15
CA ALA A 294 -1.89 -14.60 -12.05
C ALA A 294 -0.88 -13.53 -11.62
N MET A 295 -0.90 -12.36 -12.29
CA MET A 295 0.01 -11.26 -11.98
C MET A 295 -0.23 -10.67 -10.58
N LEU A 296 -1.49 -10.47 -10.18
CA LEU A 296 -1.85 -9.96 -8.85
C LEU A 296 -1.50 -10.95 -7.73
N ASN A 297 -1.64 -12.25 -7.97
CA ASN A 297 -1.25 -13.29 -7.02
C ASN A 297 0.27 -13.31 -6.81
N GLU A 298 1.07 -13.16 -7.88
CA GLU A 298 2.53 -13.04 -7.76
C GLU A 298 2.95 -11.81 -6.98
N LEU A 299 2.34 -10.65 -7.28
CA LEU A 299 2.58 -9.40 -6.56
C LEU A 299 2.24 -9.53 -5.08
N LEU A 300 1.05 -10.07 -4.77
CA LEU A 300 0.62 -10.30 -3.39
C LEU A 300 1.56 -11.27 -2.67
N LYS A 301 1.93 -12.39 -3.29
CA LYS A 301 2.89 -13.35 -2.73
C LYS A 301 4.23 -12.68 -2.43
N SER A 302 4.72 -11.82 -3.32
CA SER A 302 5.98 -11.09 -3.10
C SER A 302 5.92 -10.09 -1.94
N ALA A 303 4.74 -9.50 -1.69
CA ALA A 303 4.50 -8.55 -0.60
C ALA A 303 4.25 -9.26 0.75
N VAL A 304 3.56 -10.41 0.74
CA VAL A 304 3.27 -11.23 1.91
C VAL A 304 4.50 -12.02 2.39
N ASN A 305 5.32 -12.55 1.47
CA ASN A 305 6.52 -13.33 1.80
C ASN A 305 7.67 -12.50 2.40
N ASN A 306 7.40 -11.26 2.80
CA ASN A 306 8.23 -10.49 3.74
C ASN A 306 9.67 -10.21 3.26
N THR A 307 9.88 -10.05 1.95
CA THR A 307 11.09 -9.35 1.48
C THR A 307 10.96 -7.90 1.91
N HIS A 308 11.93 -7.41 2.70
CA HIS A 308 11.83 -6.16 3.49
C HIS A 308 11.28 -4.95 2.71
N ASN A 309 11.54 -4.87 1.40
CA ASN A 309 11.12 -3.76 0.55
C ASN A 309 9.71 -3.92 -0.05
N ASN A 310 9.28 -5.13 -0.43
CA ASN A 310 7.94 -5.34 -1.00
C ASN A 310 6.85 -5.39 0.08
N LYS A 311 7.19 -5.67 1.34
CA LYS A 311 6.21 -5.63 2.44
C LYS A 311 5.47 -4.29 2.52
N LYS A 312 6.16 -3.19 2.25
CA LYS A 312 5.60 -1.83 2.23
C LYS A 312 4.55 -1.61 1.14
N MET A 313 4.46 -2.51 0.16
CA MET A 313 3.47 -2.47 -0.91
C MET A 313 2.16 -3.18 -0.54
N LEU A 314 2.16 -4.00 0.52
CA LEU A 314 0.94 -4.66 0.98
C LEU A 314 -0.05 -3.62 1.49
N ASN A 315 -1.21 -3.55 0.84
CA ASN A 315 -2.27 -2.62 1.17
C ASN A 315 -3.63 -3.23 0.78
N GLU A 316 -4.73 -2.64 1.28
CA GLU A 316 -6.08 -3.16 1.03
C GLU A 316 -6.46 -3.17 -0.46
N ILE A 317 -5.96 -2.23 -1.27
CA ILE A 317 -6.28 -2.15 -2.71
C ILE A 317 -5.67 -3.35 -3.44
N LEU A 318 -4.40 -3.68 -3.15
CA LEU A 318 -3.76 -4.86 -3.72
C LEU A 318 -4.56 -6.12 -3.36
N ILE A 319 -4.88 -6.30 -2.08
CA ILE A 319 -5.59 -7.48 -1.57
C ILE A 319 -6.99 -7.60 -2.22
N THR A 320 -7.77 -6.52 -2.20
CA THR A 320 -9.14 -6.52 -2.76
C THR A 320 -9.16 -6.69 -4.28
N ASN A 321 -8.22 -6.07 -5.00
CA ASN A 321 -8.06 -6.31 -6.44
C ASN A 321 -7.70 -7.77 -6.74
N THR A 322 -6.80 -8.38 -5.95
CA THR A 322 -6.47 -9.80 -6.08
C THR A 322 -7.69 -10.69 -5.83
N ILE A 323 -8.52 -10.38 -4.82
CA ILE A 323 -9.79 -11.11 -4.56
C ILE A 323 -10.70 -11.03 -5.79
N HIS A 324 -10.98 -9.83 -6.29
CA HIS A 324 -11.88 -9.63 -7.43
C HIS A 324 -11.36 -10.30 -8.71
N ALA A 325 -10.05 -10.24 -8.97
CA ALA A 325 -9.45 -10.94 -10.10
C ALA A 325 -9.60 -12.45 -9.99
N ASN A 326 -9.40 -13.04 -8.81
CA ASN A 326 -9.60 -14.48 -8.60
C ASN A 326 -11.08 -14.89 -8.70
N ILE A 327 -12.03 -14.06 -8.23
CA ILE A 327 -13.47 -14.32 -8.43
C ILE A 327 -13.79 -14.40 -9.93
N LEU A 328 -13.37 -13.42 -10.73
CA LEU A 328 -13.66 -13.40 -12.17
C LEU A 328 -12.83 -14.42 -12.97
N ALA A 329 -11.68 -14.85 -12.45
CA ALA A 329 -10.94 -16.01 -12.96
C ALA A 329 -11.55 -17.36 -12.54
N GLN A 330 -12.58 -17.34 -11.68
CA GLN A 330 -13.25 -18.49 -11.07
C GLN A 330 -12.30 -19.39 -10.24
N ASP A 331 -11.24 -18.83 -9.69
CA ASP A 331 -10.33 -19.50 -8.76
C ASP A 331 -10.80 -19.27 -7.31
N SER A 332 -11.79 -20.06 -6.89
CA SER A 332 -12.42 -19.93 -5.56
C SER A 332 -11.44 -20.20 -4.42
N GLN A 333 -10.54 -21.18 -4.58
CA GLN A 333 -9.57 -21.56 -3.56
C GLN A 333 -8.62 -20.39 -3.28
N THR A 334 -8.05 -19.79 -4.31
CA THR A 334 -7.15 -18.65 -4.17
C THR A 334 -7.89 -17.40 -3.69
N ALA A 335 -9.13 -17.17 -4.14
CA ALA A 335 -9.96 -16.07 -3.66
C ALA A 335 -10.20 -16.15 -2.14
N PHE A 336 -10.61 -17.31 -1.62
CA PHE A 336 -10.81 -17.52 -0.18
C PHE A 336 -9.50 -17.39 0.61
N ALA A 337 -8.39 -17.93 0.10
CA ALA A 337 -7.08 -17.77 0.75
C ALA A 337 -6.67 -16.29 0.83
N THR A 338 -6.94 -15.51 -0.22
CA THR A 338 -6.66 -14.06 -0.26
C THR A 338 -7.50 -13.29 0.76
N VAL A 339 -8.76 -13.67 0.98
CA VAL A 339 -9.59 -13.11 2.06
C VAL A 339 -8.97 -13.39 3.45
N GLN A 340 -8.38 -14.56 3.68
CA GLN A 340 -7.66 -14.84 4.94
C GLN A 340 -6.41 -13.97 5.12
N HIS A 341 -5.71 -13.67 4.02
CA HIS A 341 -4.64 -12.67 4.04
C HIS A 341 -5.17 -11.28 4.39
N TYR A 342 -6.38 -10.92 3.95
CA TYR A 342 -7.00 -9.64 4.33
C TYR A 342 -7.26 -9.55 5.83
N PHE A 343 -7.87 -10.57 6.44
CA PHE A 343 -8.06 -10.60 7.89
C PHE A 343 -6.74 -10.51 8.66
N SER A 344 -5.72 -11.25 8.21
CA SER A 344 -4.38 -11.18 8.81
C SER A 344 -3.78 -9.79 8.70
N PHE A 345 -3.85 -9.16 7.52
CA PHE A 345 -3.40 -7.79 7.30
C PHE A 345 -4.07 -6.79 8.24
N LEU A 346 -5.40 -6.88 8.41
CA LEU A 346 -6.14 -5.98 9.30
C LEU A 346 -5.75 -6.17 10.77
N ARG A 347 -5.57 -7.43 11.21
CA ARG A 347 -5.14 -7.76 12.56
C ARG A 347 -3.71 -7.25 12.83
N ASP A 348 -2.78 -7.52 11.93
CA ASP A 348 -1.37 -7.16 12.08
C ASP A 348 -1.16 -5.63 12.11
N ASN A 349 -2.09 -4.87 11.53
CA ASN A 349 -2.08 -3.41 11.52
C ASN A 349 -3.07 -2.78 12.53
N ASN A 350 -3.68 -3.55 13.42
CA ASN A 350 -4.65 -3.08 14.42
C ASN A 350 -5.87 -2.31 13.81
N TYR A 351 -6.30 -2.69 12.61
CA TYR A 351 -7.43 -2.07 11.90
C TYR A 351 -8.76 -2.76 12.21
N ALA A 352 -9.09 -2.87 13.51
CA ALA A 352 -10.31 -3.54 13.97
C ALA A 352 -11.60 -2.96 13.34
N SER A 353 -11.64 -1.63 13.15
CA SER A 353 -12.80 -0.95 12.55
C SER A 353 -13.08 -1.33 11.09
N ARG A 354 -12.10 -1.90 10.38
CA ARG A 354 -12.19 -2.30 8.96
C ARG A 354 -12.50 -3.78 8.77
N ILE A 355 -12.53 -4.58 9.84
CA ILE A 355 -12.91 -5.99 9.81
C ILE A 355 -14.26 -6.24 9.10
N PRO A 356 -15.31 -5.41 9.28
CA PRO A 356 -16.57 -5.56 8.56
C PRO A 356 -16.41 -5.60 7.02
N ARG A 357 -15.44 -4.86 6.47
CA ARG A 357 -15.15 -4.87 5.03
C ARG A 357 -14.55 -6.21 4.57
N ALA A 358 -13.65 -6.82 5.35
CA ALA A 358 -13.10 -8.13 5.02
C ALA A 358 -14.19 -9.23 5.01
N PHE A 359 -15.19 -9.12 5.89
CA PHE A 359 -16.38 -9.98 5.84
C PHE A 359 -17.25 -9.73 4.60
N CYS A 360 -17.32 -8.49 4.10
CA CYS A 360 -17.95 -8.23 2.81
C CYS A 360 -17.19 -8.93 1.66
N GLU A 361 -15.85 -8.88 1.65
CA GLU A 361 -15.09 -9.62 0.63
C GLU A 361 -15.28 -11.15 0.74
N LEU A 362 -15.34 -11.69 1.97
CA LEU A 362 -15.68 -13.11 2.18
C LEU A 362 -17.05 -13.46 1.60
N ALA A 363 -18.04 -12.63 1.87
CA ALA A 363 -19.38 -12.79 1.35
C ALA A 363 -19.40 -12.69 -0.17
N ASN A 364 -18.65 -11.76 -0.76
CA ASN A 364 -18.56 -11.55 -2.20
C ASN A 364 -18.04 -12.80 -2.92
N VAL A 365 -16.97 -13.41 -2.41
CA VAL A 365 -16.45 -14.68 -2.95
C VAL A 365 -17.52 -15.78 -2.86
N ALA A 366 -18.12 -15.95 -1.68
CA ALA A 366 -19.08 -17.03 -1.43
C ALA A 366 -20.38 -16.87 -2.23
N SER A 367 -20.92 -15.66 -2.31
CA SER A 367 -22.18 -15.37 -2.99
C SER A 367 -22.03 -15.34 -4.51
N THR A 368 -20.92 -14.82 -5.03
CA THR A 368 -20.67 -14.77 -6.48
C THR A 368 -20.37 -16.14 -7.07
N LEU A 369 -19.54 -16.94 -6.39
CA LEU A 369 -19.19 -18.26 -6.88
C LEU A 369 -20.15 -19.35 -6.39
N HIS A 370 -21.14 -19.00 -5.56
CA HIS A 370 -22.11 -19.91 -4.96
C HIS A 370 -21.49 -21.05 -4.12
N ILE A 371 -20.30 -20.82 -3.54
CA ILE A 371 -19.53 -21.78 -2.76
C ILE A 371 -19.55 -21.39 -1.27
N LEU A 372 -19.91 -22.35 -0.41
CA LEU A 372 -19.85 -22.19 1.04
C LEU A 372 -18.60 -22.89 1.60
N PRO A 373 -17.63 -22.15 2.17
CA PRO A 373 -16.51 -22.77 2.87
C PRO A 373 -16.99 -23.53 4.11
N LYS A 374 -16.25 -24.56 4.55
CA LYS A 374 -16.65 -25.45 5.66
C LYS A 374 -17.06 -24.72 6.95
N ASN A 375 -16.48 -23.56 7.24
CA ASN A 375 -16.73 -22.77 8.45
C ASN A 375 -17.50 -21.47 8.16
N PHE A 376 -18.43 -21.49 7.19
CA PHE A 376 -19.20 -20.30 6.82
C PHE A 376 -20.24 -19.92 7.89
N ASP A 377 -19.91 -18.97 8.75
CA ASP A 377 -20.85 -18.39 9.71
C ASP A 377 -21.66 -17.26 9.07
N ALA A 378 -22.78 -17.65 8.46
CA ALA A 378 -23.72 -16.72 7.82
C ALA A 378 -24.23 -15.62 8.77
N LYS A 379 -24.43 -15.92 10.05
CA LYS A 379 -24.95 -14.96 11.03
C LYS A 379 -23.91 -13.88 11.31
N SER A 380 -22.65 -14.27 11.54
CA SER A 380 -21.55 -13.33 11.73
C SER A 380 -21.29 -12.50 10.46
N ILE A 381 -21.32 -13.12 9.28
CA ILE A 381 -21.13 -12.42 8.00
C ILE A 381 -22.21 -11.35 7.79
N LEU A 382 -23.50 -11.71 7.92
CA LEU A 382 -24.60 -10.76 7.74
C LEU A 382 -24.56 -9.62 8.77
N LYS A 383 -24.17 -9.91 10.02
CA LYS A 383 -23.93 -8.88 11.04
C LYS A 383 -22.86 -7.90 10.59
N ASN A 384 -21.73 -8.39 10.09
CA ASN A 384 -20.62 -7.55 9.64
C ASN A 384 -20.96 -6.77 8.38
N ILE A 385 -21.73 -7.33 7.43
CA ILE A 385 -22.22 -6.57 6.27
C ILE A 385 -23.09 -5.39 6.72
N ASN A 386 -23.99 -5.58 7.69
CA ASN A 386 -24.78 -4.46 8.23
C ASN A 386 -23.91 -3.39 8.89
N LEU A 387 -22.91 -3.79 9.69
CA LEU A 387 -21.96 -2.85 10.29
C LEU A 387 -21.23 -2.04 9.23
N PHE A 388 -20.83 -2.67 8.12
CA PHE A 388 -20.18 -1.97 7.02
C PHE A 388 -21.14 -1.00 6.30
N ILE A 389 -22.40 -1.40 6.05
CA ILE A 389 -23.44 -0.52 5.51
C ILE A 389 -23.62 0.72 6.40
N ASP A 390 -23.69 0.55 7.72
CA ASP A 390 -23.83 1.66 8.66
C ASP A 390 -22.60 2.57 8.67
N GLN A 391 -21.40 2.01 8.52
CA GLN A 391 -20.17 2.79 8.35
C GLN A 391 -20.20 3.62 7.06
N CYS A 392 -20.62 3.03 5.94
CA CYS A 392 -20.76 3.73 4.66
C CYS A 392 -21.76 4.90 4.77
N LYS A 393 -22.90 4.69 5.44
CA LYS A 393 -23.90 5.76 5.69
C LYS A 393 -23.31 6.92 6.49
N LYS A 394 -22.64 6.62 7.60
CA LYS A 394 -21.98 7.63 8.46
C LYS A 394 -20.94 8.43 7.69
N GLN A 395 -20.23 7.79 6.76
CA GLN A 395 -19.20 8.41 5.93
C GLN A 395 -19.72 8.96 4.59
N GLN A 396 -21.04 8.90 4.35
CA GLN A 396 -21.69 9.34 3.11
C GLN A 396 -21.14 8.66 1.84
N LEU A 397 -20.72 7.40 1.95
CA LEU A 397 -20.16 6.59 0.85
C LEU A 397 -21.25 5.81 0.11
N LYS A 398 -22.14 6.51 -0.61
CA LYS A 398 -23.37 5.93 -1.18
C LYS A 398 -23.14 4.77 -2.16
N GLU A 399 -22.09 4.82 -2.97
CA GLU A 399 -21.78 3.74 -3.92
C GLU A 399 -21.40 2.44 -3.19
N LEU A 400 -20.58 2.54 -2.13
CA LEU A 400 -20.19 1.38 -1.31
C LEU A 400 -21.35 0.85 -0.47
N GLU A 401 -22.20 1.74 0.06
CA GLU A 401 -23.44 1.37 0.75
C GLU A 401 -24.35 0.52 -0.15
N THR A 402 -24.54 0.98 -1.39
CA THR A 402 -25.39 0.30 -2.37
C THR A 402 -24.82 -1.07 -2.74
N ALA A 403 -23.51 -1.16 -3.00
CA ALA A 403 -22.84 -2.41 -3.29
C ALA A 403 -22.92 -3.41 -2.12
N ALA A 404 -22.70 -2.95 -0.88
CA ALA A 404 -22.80 -3.78 0.31
C ALA A 404 -24.25 -4.26 0.57
N THR A 405 -25.24 -3.42 0.26
CA THR A 405 -26.67 -3.79 0.37
C THR A 405 -27.07 -4.83 -0.68
N PHE A 406 -26.59 -4.69 -1.92
CA PHE A 406 -26.76 -5.72 -2.95
C PHE A 406 -26.12 -7.05 -2.53
N LEU A 407 -24.89 -7.00 -2.01
CA LEU A 407 -24.17 -8.17 -1.51
C LEU A 407 -24.88 -8.85 -0.33
N LYS A 408 -25.48 -8.07 0.58
CA LYS A 408 -26.33 -8.59 1.66
C LYS A 408 -27.47 -9.44 1.10
N ALA A 409 -28.15 -8.95 0.06
CA ALA A 409 -29.24 -9.68 -0.57
C ALA A 409 -28.77 -10.99 -1.24
N GLN A 410 -27.62 -10.95 -1.94
CA GLN A 410 -27.00 -12.16 -2.51
C GLN A 410 -26.62 -13.17 -1.42
N THR A 411 -26.08 -12.70 -0.30
CA THR A 411 -25.69 -13.55 0.84
C THR A 411 -26.92 -14.19 1.50
N LEU A 412 -28.00 -13.42 1.69
CA LEU A 412 -29.28 -13.94 2.22
C LEU A 412 -29.86 -15.03 1.30
N LEU A 413 -29.80 -14.83 -0.02
CA LEU A 413 -30.23 -15.82 -0.99
C LEU A 413 -29.38 -17.09 -0.95
N LEU A 414 -28.05 -16.95 -0.80
CA LEU A 414 -27.12 -18.08 -0.68
C LEU A 414 -27.44 -19.00 0.51
N VAL A 415 -27.96 -18.44 1.60
CA VAL A 415 -28.33 -19.14 2.84
C VAL A 415 -29.84 -19.38 2.96
N GLU A 416 -30.53 -19.41 1.82
CA GLU A 416 -31.95 -19.77 1.67
C GLU A 416 -32.97 -18.84 2.35
N LYS A 417 -32.55 -17.64 2.76
CA LYS A 417 -33.44 -16.57 3.27
C LYS A 417 -34.09 -15.78 2.14
N LYS A 418 -34.83 -16.50 1.28
CA LYS A 418 -35.39 -16.01 0.01
C LYS A 418 -36.29 -14.77 0.16
N ILE A 419 -37.15 -14.74 1.18
CA ILE A 419 -38.09 -13.63 1.42
C ILE A 419 -37.34 -12.36 1.80
N GLU A 420 -36.37 -12.46 2.72
CA GLU A 420 -35.54 -11.32 3.15
C GLU A 420 -34.70 -10.78 1.97
N ALA A 421 -34.10 -11.67 1.18
CA ALA A 421 -33.32 -11.29 0.00
C ALA A 421 -34.17 -10.54 -1.04
N ARG A 422 -35.38 -11.05 -1.35
CA ARG A 422 -36.31 -10.45 -2.31
C ARG A 422 -36.67 -9.01 -1.94
N LYS A 423 -37.02 -8.77 -0.67
CA LYS A 423 -37.37 -7.41 -0.18
C LYS A 423 -36.25 -6.41 -0.45
N ILE A 424 -34.98 -6.81 -0.31
CA ILE A 424 -33.84 -5.94 -0.56
C ILE A 424 -33.62 -5.71 -2.06
N PHE A 425 -33.69 -6.76 -2.89
CA PHE A 425 -33.54 -6.64 -4.34
C PHE A 425 -34.61 -5.76 -5.01
N GLU A 426 -35.79 -5.63 -4.41
CA GLU A 426 -36.89 -4.82 -4.92
C GLU A 426 -36.74 -3.32 -4.62
N THR A 427 -35.79 -2.92 -3.75
CA THR A 427 -35.52 -1.51 -3.44
C THR A 427 -34.91 -0.76 -4.62
N ASP A 428 -35.27 0.52 -4.78
CA ASP A 428 -34.78 1.33 -5.90
C ASP A 428 -33.27 1.59 -5.85
N ASP A 429 -32.71 1.72 -4.64
CA ASP A 429 -31.27 1.83 -4.43
C ASP A 429 -30.51 0.62 -5.00
N VAL A 430 -31.03 -0.60 -4.78
CA VAL A 430 -30.39 -1.82 -5.29
C VAL A 430 -30.61 -1.98 -6.80
N LYS A 431 -31.79 -1.63 -7.32
CA LYS A 431 -32.01 -1.57 -8.78
C LYS A 431 -31.03 -0.60 -9.44
N ALA A 432 -30.71 0.51 -8.77
CA ALA A 432 -29.78 1.52 -9.26
C ALA A 432 -28.30 1.07 -9.21
N HIS A 433 -27.98 -0.10 -8.66
CA HIS A 433 -26.65 -0.72 -8.70
C HIS A 433 -26.25 -1.09 -10.13
N PHE A 434 -27.21 -1.54 -10.95
CA PHE A 434 -26.96 -1.98 -12.32
C PHE A 434 -26.74 -0.77 -13.23
N LYS A 435 -25.60 -0.74 -13.92
CA LYS A 435 -25.31 0.28 -14.95
C LYS A 435 -25.94 -0.09 -16.29
N ASN A 436 -26.07 -1.38 -16.56
CA ASN A 436 -26.58 -1.92 -17.81
C ASN A 436 -27.98 -2.51 -17.62
N LYS A 437 -28.95 -1.98 -18.37
CA LYS A 437 -30.36 -2.40 -18.29
C LYS A 437 -30.58 -3.84 -18.74
N GLU A 438 -29.82 -4.34 -19.72
CA GLU A 438 -29.93 -5.72 -20.18
C GLU A 438 -29.42 -6.69 -19.11
N ILE A 439 -28.28 -6.38 -18.47
CA ILE A 439 -27.75 -7.14 -17.33
C ILE A 439 -28.72 -7.12 -16.16
N GLN A 440 -29.33 -5.97 -15.86
CA GLN A 440 -30.34 -5.85 -14.83
C GLN A 440 -31.51 -6.80 -15.09
N LEU A 441 -32.07 -6.78 -16.31
CA LEU A 441 -33.19 -7.64 -16.69
C LEU A 441 -32.82 -9.12 -16.60
N LEU A 442 -31.63 -9.51 -17.08
CA LEU A 442 -31.09 -10.86 -16.95
C LEU A 442 -30.95 -11.31 -15.50
N PHE A 443 -30.41 -10.44 -14.64
CA PHE A 443 -30.27 -10.70 -13.21
C PHE A 443 -31.63 -10.96 -12.56
N TYR A 444 -32.62 -10.09 -12.80
CA TYR A 444 -33.96 -10.27 -12.22
C TYR A 444 -34.70 -11.47 -12.80
N ALA A 445 -34.49 -11.82 -14.07
CA ALA A 445 -35.02 -13.05 -14.65
C ALA A 445 -34.44 -14.30 -13.97
N ALA A 446 -33.12 -14.34 -13.75
CA ALA A 446 -32.46 -15.41 -13.01
C ALA A 446 -32.96 -15.48 -11.55
N LEU A 447 -33.04 -14.34 -10.87
CA LEU A 447 -33.54 -14.25 -9.50
C LEU A 447 -34.98 -14.75 -9.40
N TYR A 448 -35.87 -14.34 -10.29
CA TYR A 448 -37.27 -14.78 -10.33
C TYR A 448 -37.39 -16.29 -10.48
N ALA A 449 -36.60 -16.89 -11.37
CA ALA A 449 -36.59 -18.33 -11.59
C ALA A 449 -36.10 -19.10 -10.35
N ILE A 450 -35.07 -18.60 -9.64
CA ILE A 450 -34.56 -19.19 -8.38
C ILE A 450 -35.58 -19.07 -7.23
N LEU A 451 -36.24 -17.92 -7.11
CA LEU A 451 -37.19 -17.66 -6.03
C LEU A 451 -38.48 -18.49 -6.19
N ASN A 452 -38.99 -18.62 -7.42
CA ASN A 452 -40.28 -19.27 -7.70
C ASN A 452 -40.17 -20.74 -8.13
N LYS A 453 -38.96 -21.32 -8.17
CA LYS A 453 -38.72 -22.67 -8.72
C LYS A 453 -39.30 -22.83 -10.14
N ASN A 454 -39.33 -21.74 -10.91
CA ASN A 454 -39.95 -21.71 -12.23
C ASN A 454 -38.91 -22.06 -13.30
N TYR A 455 -38.64 -23.36 -13.41
CA TYR A 455 -37.55 -23.93 -14.21
C TYR A 455 -37.85 -24.07 -15.71
N THR A 456 -39.10 -23.88 -16.13
CA THR A 456 -39.54 -24.03 -17.53
C THR A 456 -38.88 -23.02 -18.49
N GLN A 457 -38.29 -21.94 -17.98
CA GLN A 457 -37.55 -20.95 -18.78
C GLN A 457 -36.02 -21.11 -18.71
N LYS A 458 -35.48 -22.19 -18.11
CA LYS A 458 -34.03 -22.42 -17.95
C LYS A 458 -33.26 -22.29 -19.27
N ALA A 459 -33.74 -22.94 -20.34
CA ALA A 459 -33.08 -22.91 -21.64
C ALA A 459 -33.05 -21.50 -22.26
N ALA A 460 -34.14 -20.74 -22.10
CA ALA A 460 -34.22 -19.36 -22.57
C ALA A 460 -33.27 -18.44 -21.79
N LEU A 461 -33.22 -18.58 -20.45
CA LEU A 461 -32.30 -17.83 -19.60
C LEU A 461 -30.83 -18.14 -19.92
N ILE A 462 -30.47 -19.42 -20.13
CA ILE A 462 -29.12 -19.82 -20.54
C ILE A 462 -28.77 -19.24 -21.91
N LYS A 463 -29.72 -19.25 -22.87
CA LYS A 463 -29.51 -18.67 -24.20
C LYS A 463 -29.27 -17.16 -24.13
N GLN A 464 -30.08 -16.44 -23.36
CA GLN A 464 -29.91 -15.00 -23.16
C GLN A 464 -28.59 -14.69 -22.43
N PHE A 465 -28.25 -15.46 -21.39
CA PHE A 465 -26.97 -15.36 -20.68
C PHE A 465 -25.76 -15.56 -21.61
N LYS A 466 -25.78 -16.61 -22.45
CA LYS A 466 -24.70 -16.85 -23.42
C LYS A 466 -24.54 -15.67 -24.36
N LYS A 467 -25.62 -15.14 -24.92
CA LYS A 467 -25.59 -13.95 -25.79
C LYS A 467 -24.98 -12.74 -25.06
N ALA A 468 -25.45 -12.49 -23.84
CA ALA A 468 -24.98 -11.45 -22.95
C ALA A 468 -23.46 -11.54 -22.69
N LYS A 469 -22.97 -12.72 -22.29
CA LYS A 469 -21.56 -12.96 -21.94
C LYS A 469 -20.56 -12.57 -23.04
N TYR A 470 -20.96 -12.62 -24.32
CA TYR A 470 -20.11 -12.22 -25.46
C TYR A 470 -20.28 -10.75 -25.89
N SER A 471 -21.25 -10.04 -25.31
CA SER A 471 -21.64 -8.68 -25.75
C SER A 471 -21.20 -7.55 -24.80
N PHE A 472 -20.75 -7.87 -23.59
CA PHE A 472 -20.45 -6.86 -22.57
C PHE A 472 -18.95 -6.58 -22.38
N SER A 473 -18.66 -5.34 -22.00
CA SER A 473 -17.32 -4.75 -22.05
C SER A 473 -16.80 -4.26 -20.70
N SER A 474 -17.50 -4.53 -19.59
CA SER A 474 -17.12 -4.04 -18.25
C SER A 474 -16.90 -5.16 -17.22
N SER A 475 -15.98 -4.92 -16.30
CA SER A 475 -15.68 -5.83 -15.18
C SER A 475 -16.86 -6.00 -14.22
N GLU A 476 -17.61 -4.92 -13.96
CA GLU A 476 -18.75 -4.91 -13.07
C GLU A 476 -19.92 -5.71 -13.64
N ASP A 477 -20.23 -5.55 -14.93
CA ASP A 477 -21.24 -6.39 -15.60
C ASP A 477 -20.80 -7.86 -15.61
N THR A 478 -19.51 -8.11 -15.84
CA THR A 478 -18.96 -9.48 -15.79
C THR A 478 -19.15 -10.12 -14.42
N MET A 479 -18.98 -9.39 -13.33
CA MET A 479 -19.22 -9.91 -11.97
C MET A 479 -20.65 -10.39 -11.78
N VAL A 480 -21.64 -9.61 -12.25
CA VAL A 480 -23.05 -10.00 -12.22
C VAL A 480 -23.30 -11.23 -13.10
N LEU A 481 -22.70 -11.28 -14.29
CA LEU A 481 -22.81 -12.44 -15.18
C LEU A 481 -22.20 -13.70 -14.56
N THR A 482 -21.04 -13.60 -13.91
CA THR A 482 -20.44 -14.71 -13.16
C THR A 482 -21.37 -15.19 -12.06
N TRP A 483 -21.99 -14.27 -11.31
CA TRP A 483 -23.02 -14.63 -10.34
C TRP A 483 -24.18 -15.41 -10.99
N ILE A 484 -24.73 -14.91 -12.10
CA ILE A 484 -25.83 -15.58 -12.83
C ILE A 484 -25.41 -16.98 -13.29
N GLU A 485 -24.21 -17.13 -13.84
CA GLU A 485 -23.66 -18.42 -14.30
C GLU A 485 -23.60 -19.44 -13.16
N CYS A 486 -23.00 -19.04 -12.04
CA CYS A 486 -22.87 -19.90 -10.86
C CYS A 486 -24.24 -20.19 -10.21
N ALA A 487 -25.16 -19.22 -10.20
CA ALA A 487 -26.51 -19.41 -9.69
C ALA A 487 -27.32 -20.41 -10.54
N ILE A 488 -27.20 -20.32 -11.87
CA ILE A 488 -27.82 -21.29 -12.78
C ILE A 488 -27.29 -22.69 -12.48
N THR A 489 -25.97 -22.84 -12.33
CA THR A 489 -25.36 -24.14 -12.01
C THR A 489 -25.84 -24.69 -10.67
N LYS A 490 -25.93 -23.86 -9.63
CA LYS A 490 -26.30 -24.31 -8.28
C LYS A 490 -27.78 -24.67 -8.13
N TYR A 491 -28.68 -23.86 -8.69
CA TYR A 491 -30.12 -23.97 -8.39
C TYR A 491 -30.95 -24.67 -9.46
N PHE A 492 -30.37 -24.94 -10.64
CA PHE A 492 -31.06 -25.55 -11.77
C PHE A 492 -30.49 -26.91 -12.18
N HIS A 493 -29.42 -27.37 -11.54
CA HIS A 493 -29.04 -28.79 -11.49
C HIS A 493 -29.60 -29.40 -10.22
#